data_AF-R5BMS4-F1
#
_entry.id   AF-R5BMS4-F1
#
_cell.length_a   1.000
_cell.length_b   1.000
_cell.length_c   1.000
_cell.angle_alpha   90.00
_cell.angle_beta   90.00
_cell.angle_gamma   90.00
#
_symmetry.space_group_name_H-M   'P 1'
#
loop_
_entity.id
_entity.type
_entity.pdbx_description
1 polymer ?
#
loop_
_entity_poly.entity_id
_entity_poly.type
_entity_poly.pdbx_seq_one_letter_code
_entity_poly.pdbx_strand_id
1 'polypeptide(L)'
;MLKKVRRILTISALVLSVMAMFSCSRRAESGYKTIPYVNSLLADSLPQLRTLAASGGKSSGSVVLAGDPVACLRLSERMMISDEFDNIDARKAPDGLPDFSGETMVSLLDFARIPYDSLTTTAAGRGSLRKYAVMNALSALRIPGGCKILIICSPALSEYGGSDVANLFERIGCDVPVVHSSAPTYSFTEACFREMRDKNIFTHNISYPAARLLMAVRDSSDSGVSVLPFVDSLVPASFPDTVGVLAPNTYYSNVIQNQR
;
A
#
# COMPACT_ATOMS: atom_id res chain seq x y z
N MET A 1 42.95 44.33 34.39
CA MET A 1 42.75 43.25 33.38
C MET A 1 41.44 42.47 33.55
N LEU A 2 41.01 42.10 34.76
CA LEU A 2 39.81 41.27 35.01
C LEU A 2 38.50 41.76 34.35
N LYS A 3 38.24 43.08 34.30
CA LYS A 3 37.02 43.64 33.70
C LYS A 3 36.96 43.49 32.16
N LYS A 4 38.11 43.52 31.46
CA LYS A 4 38.17 43.32 30.00
C LYS A 4 37.90 41.86 29.63
N VAL A 5 38.44 40.91 30.41
CA VAL A 5 38.25 39.47 30.20
C VAL A 5 36.79 39.06 30.39
N ARG A 6 36.11 39.56 31.44
CA ARG A 6 34.67 39.34 31.64
C ARG A 6 33.82 39.86 30.46
N ARG A 7 34.14 41.04 29.93
CA ARG A 7 33.42 41.63 28.79
C ARG A 7 33.57 40.80 27.52
N ILE A 8 34.77 40.28 27.26
CA ILE A 8 35.04 39.42 26.10
C ILE A 8 34.28 38.10 26.24
N LEU A 9 34.34 37.44 27.41
CA LEU A 9 33.59 36.20 27.67
C LEU A 9 32.07 36.37 27.53
N THR A 10 31.50 37.49 27.98
CA THR A 10 30.06 37.76 27.79
C THR A 10 29.69 37.99 26.33
N ILE A 11 30.56 38.63 25.53
CA ILE A 11 30.31 38.83 24.10
C ILE A 11 30.43 37.50 23.35
N SER A 12 31.42 36.67 23.68
CA SER A 12 31.57 35.32 23.09
C SER A 12 30.37 34.42 23.39
N ALA A 13 29.84 34.45 24.61
CA ALA A 13 28.65 33.68 25.00
C ALA A 13 27.38 34.15 24.27
N LEU A 14 27.23 35.47 24.05
CA LEU A 14 26.10 36.02 23.32
C LEU A 14 26.15 35.63 21.82
N VAL A 15 27.33 35.69 21.19
CA VAL A 15 27.50 35.30 19.79
C VAL A 15 27.27 33.80 19.57
N LEU A 16 27.72 32.93 20.50
CA LEU A 16 27.40 31.49 20.43
C LEU A 16 25.90 31.21 20.58
N SER A 17 25.18 31.98 21.41
CA SER A 17 23.73 31.82 21.59
C SER A 17 22.92 32.24 20.36
N VAL A 18 23.38 33.26 19.62
CA VAL A 18 22.76 33.68 18.36
C VAL A 18 23.03 32.66 17.24
N MET A 19 24.24 32.10 17.16
CA MET A 19 24.57 31.04 16.20
C MET A 19 23.79 29.73 16.47
N ALA A 20 23.55 29.38 17.73
CA ALA A 20 22.73 28.22 18.10
C ALA A 20 21.24 28.43 17.71
N MET A 21 20.73 29.66 17.73
CA MET A 21 19.36 29.98 17.28
C MET A 21 19.20 29.92 15.76
N PHE A 22 20.26 30.18 14.96
CA PHE A 22 20.23 30.00 13.51
C PHE A 22 20.52 28.56 13.05
N SER A 23 21.09 27.71 13.90
CA SER A 23 21.31 26.28 13.58
C SER A 23 20.10 25.38 13.90
N CYS A 24 19.06 25.94 14.53
CA CYS A 24 17.75 25.31 14.71
C CYS A 24 16.68 25.91 13.79
N SER A 25 17.06 26.45 12.62
CA SER A 25 16.13 26.45 11.52
C SER A 25 15.89 25.00 11.13
N ARG A 26 14.82 24.38 11.65
CA ARG A 26 14.23 23.22 11.00
C ARG A 26 14.13 23.60 9.54
N ARG A 27 14.95 22.95 8.71
CA ARG A 27 14.75 22.93 7.28
C ARG A 27 13.31 22.49 7.14
N ALA A 28 12.41 23.41 6.77
CA ALA A 28 11.10 23.02 6.33
C ALA A 28 11.39 22.09 5.16
N GLU A 29 11.23 20.78 5.39
CA GLU A 29 11.14 19.82 4.31
C GLU A 29 10.23 20.47 3.27
N SER A 30 10.71 20.56 2.03
CA SER A 30 9.87 21.02 0.94
C SER A 30 8.69 20.06 0.90
N GLY A 31 7.60 20.43 1.58
CA GLY A 31 6.51 19.54 1.91
C GLY A 31 6.00 18.94 0.62
N TYR A 32 5.97 17.61 0.56
CA TYR A 32 5.40 16.89 -0.57
C TYR A 32 4.06 17.52 -0.95
N LYS A 33 3.99 18.10 -2.15
CA LYS A 33 2.77 18.78 -2.61
C LYS A 33 1.79 17.72 -3.09
N THR A 34 0.97 17.25 -2.14
CA THR A 34 -0.11 16.30 -2.43
C THR A 34 -1.18 16.90 -3.35
N ILE A 35 -2.01 16.04 -3.94
CA ILE A 35 -3.09 16.45 -4.85
C ILE A 35 -4.24 17.18 -4.14
N PRO A 36 -4.99 18.04 -4.86
CA PRO A 36 -6.20 18.70 -4.33
C PRO A 36 -7.21 17.72 -3.72
N TYR A 37 -7.33 16.52 -4.31
CA TYR A 37 -8.24 15.47 -3.82
C TYR A 37 -7.90 14.98 -2.40
N VAL A 38 -6.62 14.87 -2.05
CA VAL A 38 -6.21 14.50 -0.68
C VAL A 38 -6.52 15.63 0.28
N ASN A 39 -6.30 16.88 -0.13
CA ASN A 39 -6.62 18.03 0.70
C ASN A 39 -8.13 18.17 0.97
N SER A 40 -8.99 17.91 -0.02
CA SER A 40 -10.44 17.91 0.20
C SER A 40 -10.87 16.78 1.15
N LEU A 41 -10.33 15.57 0.97
CA LEU A 41 -10.62 14.44 1.87
C LEU A 41 -10.28 14.75 3.34
N LEU A 42 -9.15 15.41 3.57
CA LEU A 42 -8.70 15.78 4.91
C LEU A 42 -9.48 16.96 5.49
N ALA A 43 -9.96 17.88 4.67
CA ALA A 43 -10.84 18.94 5.12
C ALA A 43 -12.23 18.40 5.51
N ASP A 44 -12.78 17.52 4.68
CA ASP A 44 -14.19 17.13 4.77
C ASP A 44 -14.43 15.88 5.63
N SER A 45 -13.43 15.01 5.82
CA SER A 45 -13.65 13.66 6.35
C SER A 45 -12.54 13.13 7.26
N LEU A 46 -11.69 14.00 7.82
CA LEU A 46 -10.56 13.57 8.68
C LEU A 46 -10.96 12.65 9.84
N PRO A 47 -12.03 12.90 10.64
CA PRO A 47 -12.41 12.00 11.71
C PRO A 47 -12.76 10.59 11.20
N GLN A 48 -13.50 10.49 10.10
CA GLN A 48 -13.88 9.21 9.50
C GLN A 48 -12.66 8.47 8.95
N LEU A 49 -11.73 9.19 8.33
CA LEU A 49 -10.47 8.62 7.84
C LEU A 49 -9.60 8.10 8.98
N ARG A 50 -9.54 8.81 10.11
CA ARG A 50 -8.84 8.34 11.32
C ARG A 50 -9.47 7.08 11.90
N THR A 51 -10.81 7.01 11.94
CA THR A 51 -11.51 5.80 12.36
C THR A 51 -11.20 4.61 11.46
N LEU A 52 -11.15 4.82 10.14
CA LEU A 52 -10.74 3.79 9.18
C LEU A 52 -9.27 3.39 9.36
N ALA A 53 -8.37 4.34 9.63
CA ALA A 53 -6.96 4.09 9.83
C ALA A 53 -6.66 3.26 11.09
N ALA A 54 -7.45 3.42 12.16
CA ALA A 54 -7.20 2.80 13.46
C ALA A 54 -7.32 1.26 13.48
N SER A 55 -7.93 0.66 12.45
CA SER A 55 -7.99 -0.79 12.28
C SER A 55 -6.86 -1.34 11.41
N GLY A 56 -6.11 -0.48 10.72
CA GLY A 56 -5.04 -0.85 9.80
C GLY A 56 -3.73 -1.22 10.51
N GLY A 57 -2.86 -1.93 9.80
CA GLY A 57 -1.50 -2.26 10.26
C GLY A 57 -1.42 -3.39 11.29
N LYS A 58 -2.55 -4.04 11.60
CA LYS A 58 -2.63 -5.10 12.62
C LYS A 58 -2.32 -6.48 12.05
N SER A 59 -1.75 -7.36 12.87
CA SER A 59 -1.45 -8.75 12.51
C SER A 59 -2.68 -9.59 12.15
N SER A 60 -3.88 -9.18 12.57
CA SER A 60 -5.15 -9.80 12.18
C SER A 60 -5.69 -9.37 10.81
N GLY A 61 -5.10 -8.34 10.20
CA GLY A 61 -5.53 -7.80 8.91
C GLY A 61 -5.11 -8.66 7.72
N SER A 62 -5.57 -8.29 6.52
CA SER A 62 -5.17 -8.95 5.28
C SER A 62 -4.02 -8.24 4.58
N VAL A 63 -3.25 -8.99 3.80
CA VAL A 63 -2.32 -8.46 2.79
C VAL A 63 -3.17 -8.03 1.59
N VAL A 64 -3.24 -6.73 1.30
CA VAL A 64 -4.10 -6.19 0.25
C VAL A 64 -3.29 -5.83 -0.98
N LEU A 65 -3.65 -6.39 -2.12
CA LEU A 65 -3.08 -6.12 -3.44
C LEU A 65 -4.08 -5.29 -4.23
N ALA A 66 -3.76 -4.05 -4.60
CA ALA A 66 -4.71 -3.16 -5.25
C ALA A 66 -4.14 -2.51 -6.52
N GLY A 67 -4.91 -2.53 -7.60
CA GLY A 67 -4.51 -1.92 -8.88
C GLY A 67 -4.93 -2.74 -10.09
N ASP A 68 -3.99 -2.96 -11.00
CA ASP A 68 -4.24 -3.63 -12.26
C ASP A 68 -4.66 -5.08 -11.99
N PRO A 69 -5.80 -5.56 -12.55
CA PRO A 69 -6.29 -6.88 -12.26
C PRO A 69 -5.26 -8.00 -12.52
N VAL A 70 -4.58 -7.96 -13.67
CA VAL A 70 -3.61 -9.00 -14.06
C VAL A 70 -2.41 -9.00 -13.12
N ALA A 71 -1.89 -7.81 -12.78
CA ALA A 71 -0.76 -7.66 -11.87
C ALA A 71 -1.10 -8.13 -10.45
N CYS A 72 -2.26 -7.75 -9.90
CA CYS A 72 -2.73 -8.21 -8.59
C CYS A 72 -2.78 -9.74 -8.51
N LEU A 73 -3.36 -10.38 -9.52
CA LEU A 73 -3.58 -11.82 -9.50
C LEU A 73 -2.28 -12.62 -9.64
N ARG A 74 -1.40 -12.21 -10.56
CA ARG A 74 -0.07 -12.83 -10.71
C ARG A 74 0.77 -12.69 -9.45
N LEU A 75 0.75 -11.51 -8.83
CA LEU A 75 1.49 -11.29 -7.59
C LEU A 75 0.88 -12.08 -6.43
N SER A 76 -0.45 -12.10 -6.30
CA SER A 76 -1.14 -12.90 -5.29
C SER A 76 -0.81 -14.39 -5.43
N GLU A 77 -0.84 -14.93 -6.65
CA GLU A 77 -0.48 -16.33 -6.91
C GLU A 77 0.99 -16.60 -6.52
N ARG A 78 1.91 -15.74 -6.95
CA ARG A 78 3.32 -15.85 -6.58
C ARG A 78 3.52 -15.84 -5.06
N MET A 79 2.86 -14.93 -4.34
CA MET A 79 2.98 -14.82 -2.88
C MET A 79 2.40 -16.04 -2.15
N MET A 80 1.32 -16.64 -2.66
CA MET A 80 0.72 -17.83 -2.03
C MET A 80 1.59 -19.09 -2.11
N ILE A 81 2.51 -19.16 -3.08
CA ILE A 81 3.37 -20.33 -3.31
C ILE A 81 4.85 -20.06 -3.03
N SER A 82 5.19 -18.84 -2.62
CA SER A 82 6.57 -18.44 -2.34
C SER A 82 7.09 -19.15 -1.10
N ASP A 83 8.29 -19.70 -1.19
CA ASP A 83 9.08 -20.29 -0.10
C ASP A 83 10.53 -19.88 -0.40
N GLU A 84 10.82 -18.59 -0.22
CA GLU A 84 12.14 -18.00 -0.45
C GLU A 84 12.86 -17.70 0.88
N PHE A 85 12.14 -17.69 2.00
CA PHE A 85 12.63 -17.28 3.30
C PHE A 85 12.32 -18.30 4.39
N ASP A 86 13.20 -18.34 5.40
CA ASP A 86 12.98 -19.11 6.61
C ASP A 86 12.03 -18.32 7.51
N ASN A 87 10.86 -18.87 7.80
CA ASN A 87 9.81 -18.16 8.55
C ASN A 87 10.20 -17.92 10.01
N ILE A 88 11.24 -18.59 10.53
CA ILE A 88 11.71 -18.42 11.91
C ILE A 88 12.72 -17.28 12.00
N ASP A 89 13.77 -17.30 11.17
CA ASP A 89 14.89 -16.35 11.27
C ASP A 89 14.96 -15.30 10.14
N ALA A 90 14.06 -15.39 9.15
CA ALA A 90 13.93 -14.50 8.00
C ALA A 90 15.15 -14.46 7.06
N ARG A 91 16.07 -15.43 7.14
CA ARG A 91 17.14 -15.56 6.14
C ARG A 91 16.55 -15.99 4.80
N LYS A 92 17.21 -15.61 3.71
CA LYS A 92 16.80 -15.98 2.35
C LYS A 92 17.19 -17.43 2.03
N ALA A 93 16.47 -18.37 2.62
CA ALA A 93 16.58 -19.80 2.39
C ALA A 93 15.20 -20.46 2.62
N PRO A 94 14.74 -21.37 1.73
CA PRO A 94 13.46 -22.04 1.90
C PRO A 94 13.44 -22.91 3.16
N ASP A 95 12.29 -22.97 3.84
CA ASP A 95 12.06 -23.84 5.00
C ASP A 95 10.98 -24.91 4.75
N GLY A 96 10.38 -24.92 3.55
CA GLY A 96 9.33 -25.86 3.17
C GLY A 96 7.91 -25.39 3.53
N LEU A 97 7.76 -24.19 4.08
CA LEU A 97 6.48 -23.54 4.33
C LEU A 97 6.34 -22.28 3.47
N PRO A 98 5.12 -21.95 3.00
CA PRO A 98 4.93 -20.68 2.31
C PRO A 98 5.37 -19.48 3.18
N ASP A 99 6.11 -18.54 2.58
CA ASP A 99 6.60 -17.30 3.20
C ASP A 99 5.48 -16.48 3.87
N PHE A 100 4.25 -16.65 3.39
CA PHE A 100 3.06 -15.95 3.87
C PHE A 100 2.06 -16.92 4.54
N SER A 101 2.55 -17.98 5.16
CA SER A 101 1.73 -18.94 5.89
C SER A 101 0.76 -18.24 6.86
N GLY A 102 -0.50 -18.70 6.82
CA GLY A 102 -1.61 -18.16 7.61
C GLY A 102 -2.19 -16.84 7.12
N GLU A 103 -1.56 -16.17 6.15
CA GLU A 103 -2.01 -14.87 5.65
C GLU A 103 -3.19 -14.99 4.68
N THR A 104 -4.00 -13.94 4.63
CA THR A 104 -5.03 -13.79 3.61
C THR A 104 -4.63 -12.70 2.63
N MET A 105 -4.48 -13.09 1.36
CA MET A 105 -4.27 -12.21 0.23
C MET A 105 -5.62 -11.70 -0.29
N VAL A 106 -5.84 -10.39 -0.25
CA VAL A 106 -7.05 -9.77 -0.80
C VAL A 106 -6.67 -8.97 -2.03
N SER A 107 -7.04 -9.48 -3.21
CA SER A 107 -6.83 -8.78 -4.47
C SER A 107 -8.02 -7.88 -4.79
N LEU A 108 -7.81 -6.56 -4.73
CA LEU A 108 -8.73 -5.51 -5.14
C LEU A 108 -8.47 -5.16 -6.61
N LEU A 109 -9.24 -5.78 -7.50
CA LEU A 109 -9.11 -5.71 -8.96
C LEU A 109 -9.83 -4.47 -9.49
N ASP A 110 -9.09 -3.48 -10.00
CA ASP A 110 -9.69 -2.22 -10.44
C ASP A 110 -10.10 -2.25 -11.91
N PHE A 111 -11.26 -2.84 -12.20
CA PHE A 111 -11.84 -2.86 -13.55
C PHE A 111 -12.41 -1.51 -13.98
N ALA A 112 -12.69 -0.60 -13.04
CA ALA A 112 -13.37 0.66 -13.32
C ALA A 112 -12.51 1.70 -14.07
N ARG A 113 -11.18 1.67 -13.88
CA ARG A 113 -10.29 2.81 -14.19
C ARG A 113 -9.09 2.49 -15.08
N ILE A 114 -8.98 1.23 -15.46
CA ILE A 114 -7.99 0.71 -16.40
C ILE A 114 -8.38 1.01 -17.86
N PRO A 115 -7.42 0.97 -18.81
CA PRO A 115 -5.99 0.74 -18.62
C PRO A 115 -5.25 1.98 -18.10
N TYR A 116 -4.39 1.81 -17.10
CA TYR A 116 -3.67 2.93 -16.48
C TYR A 116 -2.58 3.56 -17.36
N ASP A 117 -1.91 2.75 -18.19
CA ASP A 117 -0.79 3.22 -19.01
C ASP A 117 -1.20 4.32 -19.99
N SER A 118 -2.46 4.30 -20.45
CA SER A 118 -3.05 5.32 -21.30
C SER A 118 -3.07 6.72 -20.66
N LEU A 119 -3.00 6.80 -19.33
CA LEU A 119 -3.09 8.04 -18.56
C LEU A 119 -1.72 8.66 -18.24
N THR A 120 -0.61 7.98 -18.56
CA THR A 120 0.74 8.43 -18.21
C THR A 120 1.21 9.64 -19.05
N THR A 121 0.65 9.79 -20.25
CA THR A 121 1.12 10.75 -21.26
C THR A 121 0.77 12.21 -20.94
N THR A 122 -0.38 12.46 -20.32
CA THR A 122 -0.87 13.83 -20.05
C THR A 122 -0.81 14.18 -18.57
N ALA A 123 -0.67 15.47 -18.25
CA ALA A 123 -0.70 15.94 -16.86
C ALA A 123 -2.04 15.64 -16.17
N ALA A 124 -3.15 15.78 -16.92
CA ALA A 124 -4.48 15.43 -16.42
C ALA A 124 -4.60 13.92 -16.13
N GLY A 125 -4.12 13.07 -17.04
CA GLY A 125 -4.08 11.62 -16.84
C GLY A 125 -3.25 11.22 -15.63
N ARG A 126 -2.05 11.80 -15.47
CA ARG A 126 -1.22 11.60 -14.27
C ARG A 126 -1.95 12.05 -13.00
N GLY A 127 -2.68 13.16 -13.05
CA GLY A 127 -3.56 13.60 -11.96
C GLY A 127 -4.64 12.58 -11.60
N SER A 128 -5.22 11.92 -12.61
CA SER A 128 -6.16 10.81 -12.39
C SER A 128 -5.50 9.60 -11.75
N LEU A 129 -4.29 9.20 -12.19
CA LEU A 129 -3.55 8.09 -11.57
C LEU A 129 -3.28 8.34 -10.08
N ARG A 130 -2.87 9.56 -9.72
CA ARG A 130 -2.69 9.99 -8.33
C ARG A 130 -3.99 9.81 -7.52
N LYS A 131 -5.11 10.30 -8.05
CA LYS A 131 -6.44 10.13 -7.44
C LYS A 131 -6.82 8.66 -7.30
N TYR A 132 -6.57 7.84 -8.32
CA TYR A 132 -6.96 6.43 -8.34
C TYR A 132 -6.18 5.60 -7.32
N ALA A 133 -4.88 5.86 -7.14
CA ALA A 133 -4.08 5.24 -6.09
C ALA A 133 -4.67 5.52 -4.70
N VAL A 134 -5.02 6.77 -4.41
CA VAL A 134 -5.66 7.16 -3.15
C VAL A 134 -7.01 6.47 -2.97
N MET A 135 -7.85 6.42 -4.00
CA MET A 135 -9.13 5.71 -3.94
C MET A 135 -8.97 4.22 -3.66
N ASN A 136 -7.98 3.56 -4.29
CA ASN A 136 -7.67 2.15 -4.04
C ASN A 136 -7.21 1.92 -2.59
N ALA A 137 -6.37 2.80 -2.06
CA ALA A 137 -5.90 2.74 -0.69
C ALA A 137 -7.05 2.91 0.33
N LEU A 138 -7.97 3.85 0.08
CA LEU A 138 -9.15 4.03 0.93
C LEU A 138 -10.09 2.82 0.88
N SER A 139 -10.23 2.20 -0.30
CA SER A 139 -10.96 0.94 -0.42
C SER A 139 -10.29 -0.20 0.33
N ALA A 140 -8.95 -0.26 0.32
CA ALA A 140 -8.19 -1.25 1.09
C ALA A 140 -8.44 -1.13 2.60
N LEU A 141 -8.46 0.09 3.14
CA LEU A 141 -8.76 0.31 4.57
C LEU A 141 -10.19 -0.09 4.97
N ARG A 142 -11.13 -0.15 4.02
CA ARG A 142 -12.53 -0.55 4.24
C ARG A 142 -12.76 -2.05 4.16
N ILE A 143 -11.74 -2.82 3.80
CA ILE A 143 -11.86 -4.27 3.66
C ILE A 143 -12.24 -4.90 5.01
N PRO A 144 -13.25 -5.79 5.07
CA PRO A 144 -13.58 -6.51 6.29
C PRO A 144 -12.38 -7.31 6.80
N GLY A 145 -12.06 -7.15 8.09
CA GLY A 145 -10.85 -7.68 8.73
C GLY A 145 -9.69 -6.68 8.81
N GLY A 146 -9.75 -5.57 8.07
CA GLY A 146 -8.73 -4.54 8.03
C GLY A 146 -7.60 -4.85 7.04
N CYS A 147 -6.89 -3.80 6.64
CA CYS A 147 -5.67 -3.91 5.83
C CYS A 147 -4.45 -3.95 6.75
N LYS A 148 -3.62 -4.97 6.62
CA LYS A 148 -2.36 -5.10 7.34
C LYS A 148 -1.24 -4.39 6.59
N ILE A 149 -1.13 -4.65 5.30
CA ILE A 149 -0.16 -4.07 4.38
C ILE A 149 -0.84 -3.89 3.03
N LEU A 150 -0.53 -2.78 2.35
CA LEU A 150 -1.06 -2.44 1.04
C LEU A 150 0.04 -2.53 -0.01
N ILE A 151 -0.21 -3.28 -1.08
CA ILE A 151 0.67 -3.37 -2.25
C ILE A 151 -0.02 -2.71 -3.44
N ILE A 152 0.60 -1.68 -4.02
CA ILE A 152 0.10 -1.02 -5.24
C ILE A 152 0.59 -1.80 -6.45
N CYS A 153 -0.31 -2.58 -7.05
CA CYS A 153 -0.01 -3.51 -8.14
C CYS A 153 -0.19 -2.84 -9.51
N SER A 154 0.59 -1.78 -9.76
CA SER A 154 0.71 -1.16 -11.08
C SER A 154 1.91 -0.21 -11.08
N PRO A 155 2.82 -0.31 -12.07
CA PRO A 155 3.92 0.64 -12.21
C PRO A 155 3.42 2.09 -12.34
N ALA A 156 2.39 2.32 -13.17
CA ALA A 156 1.80 3.65 -13.37
C ALA A 156 1.19 4.21 -12.07
N LEU A 157 0.40 3.43 -11.33
CA LEU A 157 -0.14 3.91 -10.04
C LEU A 157 0.97 4.16 -9.02
N SER A 158 1.98 3.29 -8.97
CA SER A 158 3.10 3.40 -8.03
C SER A 158 3.94 4.65 -8.30
N GLU A 159 4.24 4.93 -9.57
CA GLU A 159 5.06 6.07 -9.98
C GLU A 159 4.39 7.39 -9.65
N TYR A 160 3.11 7.50 -9.96
CA TYR A 160 2.42 8.79 -9.84
C TYR A 160 1.76 8.97 -8.48
N GLY A 161 1.09 7.93 -7.94
CA GLY A 161 0.22 8.05 -6.77
C GLY A 161 0.73 7.39 -5.48
N GLY A 162 1.80 6.59 -5.52
CA GLY A 162 2.31 5.88 -4.34
C GLY A 162 2.64 6.82 -3.16
N SER A 163 3.35 7.91 -3.44
CA SER A 163 3.68 8.91 -2.42
C SER A 163 2.46 9.69 -1.89
N ASP A 164 1.40 9.87 -2.69
CA ASP A 164 0.16 10.49 -2.18
C ASP A 164 -0.55 9.58 -1.18
N VAL A 165 -0.52 8.26 -1.41
CA VAL A 165 -1.08 7.27 -0.49
C VAL A 165 -0.29 7.29 0.82
N ALA A 166 1.05 7.21 0.74
CA ALA A 166 1.91 7.25 1.92
C ALA A 166 1.71 8.54 2.74
N ASN A 167 1.67 9.70 2.07
CA ASN A 167 1.44 10.98 2.74
C ASN A 167 0.04 11.08 3.37
N LEU A 168 -0.99 10.55 2.70
CA LEU A 168 -2.33 10.50 3.28
C LEU A 168 -2.32 9.62 4.54
N PHE A 169 -1.75 8.43 4.48
CA PHE A 169 -1.69 7.47 5.59
C PHE A 169 -0.97 8.07 6.79
N GLU A 170 0.17 8.74 6.57
CA GLU A 170 0.88 9.49 7.62
C GLU A 170 -0.01 10.56 8.28
N ARG A 171 -0.69 11.38 7.46
CA ARG A 171 -1.52 12.50 7.96
C ARG A 171 -2.77 12.06 8.73
N ILE A 172 -3.29 10.86 8.44
CA ILE A 172 -4.42 10.27 9.16
C ILE A 172 -3.98 9.33 10.30
N GLY A 173 -2.68 9.14 10.51
CA GLY A 173 -2.15 8.24 11.55
C GLY A 173 -2.44 6.77 11.26
N CYS A 174 -2.28 6.34 10.01
CA CYS A 174 -2.45 4.96 9.59
C CYS A 174 -1.11 4.22 9.58
N ASP A 175 -1.05 3.11 10.32
CA ASP A 175 0.17 2.29 10.44
C ASP A 175 0.33 1.26 9.31
N VAL A 176 -0.58 1.22 8.35
CA VAL A 176 -0.52 0.31 7.20
C VAL A 176 0.69 0.66 6.34
N PRO A 177 1.66 -0.26 6.18
CA PRO A 177 2.76 -0.05 5.25
C PRO A 177 2.25 -0.07 3.82
N VAL A 178 2.85 0.77 2.96
CA VAL A 178 2.47 0.88 1.55
C VAL A 178 3.68 0.48 0.70
N VAL A 179 3.61 -0.70 0.08
CA VAL A 179 4.63 -1.21 -0.83
C VAL A 179 4.26 -0.81 -2.25
N HIS A 180 5.08 0.01 -2.88
CA HIS A 180 4.87 0.47 -4.25
C HIS A 180 6.21 0.68 -4.97
N SER A 181 6.25 0.37 -6.26
CA SER A 181 7.42 0.59 -7.10
C SER A 181 7.03 0.59 -8.57
N SER A 182 7.66 1.45 -9.36
CA SER A 182 7.55 1.41 -10.83
C SER A 182 8.70 0.65 -11.49
N ALA A 183 9.70 0.20 -10.73
CA ALA A 183 10.84 -0.51 -11.28
C ALA A 183 10.45 -1.96 -11.66
N PRO A 184 10.76 -2.42 -12.88
CA PRO A 184 10.37 -3.75 -13.35
C PRO A 184 11.12 -4.89 -12.64
N THR A 185 12.26 -4.60 -12.02
CA THR A 185 13.08 -5.56 -11.27
C THR A 185 12.71 -5.65 -9.79
N TYR A 186 11.72 -4.86 -9.34
CA TYR A 186 11.35 -4.80 -7.94
C TYR A 186 10.58 -6.07 -7.52
N SER A 187 11.07 -6.78 -6.50
CA SER A 187 10.37 -7.92 -5.92
C SER A 187 9.39 -7.44 -4.85
N PHE A 188 8.11 -7.34 -5.21
CA PHE A 188 7.04 -7.02 -4.26
C PHE A 188 6.89 -8.09 -3.17
N THR A 189 7.09 -9.35 -3.51
CA THR A 189 7.06 -10.48 -2.56
C THR A 189 8.12 -10.29 -1.48
N GLU A 190 9.38 -10.09 -1.86
CA GLU A 190 10.49 -9.89 -0.91
C GLU A 190 10.31 -8.62 -0.08
N ALA A 191 9.91 -7.51 -0.71
CA ALA A 191 9.65 -6.26 -0.01
C ALA A 191 8.53 -6.41 1.03
N CYS A 192 7.42 -7.05 0.65
CA CYS A 192 6.30 -7.31 1.56
C CYS A 192 6.72 -8.19 2.74
N PHE A 193 7.45 -9.29 2.47
CA PHE A 193 7.92 -10.19 3.51
C PHE A 193 8.79 -9.47 4.54
N ARG A 194 9.77 -8.69 4.07
CA ARG A 194 10.67 -7.93 4.93
C ARG A 194 9.95 -6.87 5.75
N GLU A 195 9.05 -6.12 5.12
CA GLU A 195 8.26 -5.09 5.80
C GLU A 195 7.38 -5.70 6.90
N MET A 196 6.74 -6.84 6.61
CA MET A 196 5.91 -7.55 7.59
C MET A 196 6.75 -8.12 8.74
N ARG A 197 7.97 -8.59 8.45
CA ARG A 197 8.91 -9.11 9.45
C ARG A 197 9.41 -8.00 10.37
N ASP A 198 9.86 -6.89 9.80
CA ASP A 198 10.38 -5.72 10.55
C ASP A 198 9.32 -5.17 11.51
N LYS A 199 8.07 -5.10 11.05
CA LYS A 199 6.95 -4.62 11.87
C LYS A 199 6.33 -5.68 12.78
N ASN A 200 6.79 -6.93 12.70
CA ASN A 200 6.25 -8.06 13.45
C ASN A 200 4.71 -8.21 13.28
N ILE A 201 4.23 -8.14 12.04
CA ILE A 201 2.79 -8.18 11.71
C ILE A 201 2.35 -9.48 11.02
N PHE A 202 3.21 -10.49 10.92
CA PHE A 202 2.76 -11.84 10.52
C PHE A 202 1.74 -12.40 11.51
N THR A 203 0.81 -13.21 11.01
CA THR A 203 -0.06 -14.01 11.85
C THR A 203 0.74 -15.11 12.57
N HIS A 204 0.19 -15.60 13.68
CA HIS A 204 0.71 -16.79 14.36
C HIS A 204 0.07 -18.09 13.87
N ASN A 205 -0.78 -18.02 12.84
CA ASN A 205 -1.45 -19.18 12.27
C ASN A 205 -0.52 -19.89 11.28
N ILE A 206 -0.35 -21.21 11.46
CA ILE A 206 0.45 -22.05 10.57
C ILE A 206 -0.54 -22.81 9.67
N SER A 207 -1.03 -22.13 8.64
CA SER A 207 -1.87 -22.72 7.60
C SER A 207 -1.38 -22.30 6.22
N TYR A 208 -1.89 -22.93 5.16
CA TYR A 208 -1.69 -22.41 3.82
C TYR A 208 -2.27 -20.99 3.69
N PRO A 209 -1.63 -20.10 2.91
CA PRO A 209 -2.18 -18.79 2.60
C PRO A 209 -3.54 -18.92 1.91
N ALA A 210 -4.44 -17.97 2.17
CA ALA A 210 -5.76 -17.89 1.56
C ALA A 210 -5.85 -16.72 0.56
N ALA A 211 -6.74 -16.83 -0.42
CA ALA A 211 -7.05 -15.76 -1.36
C ALA A 211 -8.51 -15.31 -1.28
N ARG A 212 -8.73 -14.00 -1.43
CA ARG A 212 -10.04 -13.38 -1.60
C ARG A 212 -9.98 -12.34 -2.70
N LEU A 213 -11.01 -12.30 -3.53
CA LEU A 213 -11.11 -11.35 -4.65
C LEU A 213 -12.20 -10.32 -4.39
N LEU A 214 -11.86 -9.06 -4.64
CA LEU A 214 -12.77 -7.93 -4.70
C LEU A 214 -12.60 -7.26 -6.06
N MET A 215 -13.66 -6.66 -6.58
CA MET A 215 -13.61 -5.88 -7.82
C MET A 215 -14.11 -4.46 -7.59
N ALA A 216 -13.39 -3.50 -8.14
CA ALA A 216 -13.83 -2.12 -8.25
C ALA A 216 -14.42 -1.92 -9.65
N VAL A 217 -15.72 -1.64 -9.73
CA VAL A 217 -16.47 -1.45 -10.97
C VAL A 217 -17.16 -0.09 -10.97
N ARG A 218 -17.46 0.42 -12.16
CA ARG A 218 -18.25 1.66 -12.28
C ARG A 218 -19.70 1.37 -11.95
N ASP A 219 -20.30 2.25 -11.16
CA ASP A 219 -21.74 2.29 -10.99
C ASP A 219 -22.39 2.71 -12.32
N SER A 220 -23.48 2.05 -12.70
CA SER A 220 -24.24 2.33 -13.91
C SER A 220 -24.97 3.68 -13.84
N SER A 221 -25.21 4.20 -12.64
CA SER A 221 -26.09 5.35 -12.41
C SER A 221 -25.34 6.69 -12.26
N ASP A 222 -24.20 6.73 -11.56
CA ASP A 222 -23.62 8.00 -11.07
C ASP A 222 -22.11 8.17 -11.31
N SER A 223 -21.50 7.39 -12.22
CA SER A 223 -20.04 7.40 -12.50
C SER A 223 -19.13 7.10 -11.29
N GLY A 224 -19.73 6.73 -10.15
CA GLY A 224 -19.05 6.28 -8.95
C GLY A 224 -18.33 4.95 -9.17
N VAL A 225 -17.42 4.62 -8.25
CA VAL A 225 -16.74 3.32 -8.24
C VAL A 225 -17.16 2.58 -6.97
N SER A 226 -17.75 1.41 -7.16
CA SER A 226 -18.17 0.51 -6.09
C SER A 226 -17.21 -0.64 -5.97
N VAL A 227 -16.87 -1.02 -4.74
CA VAL A 227 -16.05 -2.20 -4.44
C VAL A 227 -16.96 -3.28 -3.88
N LEU A 228 -16.99 -4.43 -4.55
CA LEU A 228 -17.82 -5.58 -4.18
C LEU A 228 -17.03 -6.88 -4.28
N PRO A 229 -17.53 -7.98 -3.68
CA PRO A 229 -16.98 -9.32 -3.94
C PRO A 229 -16.87 -9.59 -5.43
N PHE A 230 -15.86 -10.33 -5.85
CA PHE A 230 -15.69 -10.65 -7.26
C PHE A 230 -16.88 -11.43 -7.83
N VAL A 231 -17.37 -11.01 -9.00
CA VAL A 231 -18.47 -11.65 -9.73
C VAL A 231 -18.09 -11.72 -11.21
N ASP A 232 -18.01 -12.93 -11.75
CA ASP A 232 -17.60 -13.20 -13.13
C ASP A 232 -18.40 -12.42 -14.17
N SER A 233 -19.72 -12.31 -13.97
CA SER A 233 -20.62 -11.62 -14.90
C SER A 233 -20.41 -10.10 -14.99
N LEU A 234 -19.64 -9.52 -14.06
CA LEU A 234 -19.29 -8.10 -14.04
C LEU A 234 -17.91 -7.81 -14.61
N VAL A 235 -17.17 -8.83 -15.06
CA VAL A 235 -15.87 -8.65 -15.72
C VAL A 235 -16.11 -8.04 -17.12
N PRO A 236 -15.48 -6.90 -17.46
CA PRO A 236 -15.68 -6.28 -18.76
C PRO A 236 -15.18 -7.18 -19.90
N ALA A 237 -15.94 -7.30 -21.00
CA ALA A 237 -15.59 -8.16 -22.15
C ALA A 237 -14.26 -7.80 -22.85
N SER A 238 -13.74 -6.58 -22.63
CA SER A 238 -12.39 -6.17 -23.05
C SER A 238 -11.28 -6.91 -22.30
N PHE A 239 -11.61 -7.60 -21.21
CA PHE A 239 -10.75 -8.59 -20.60
C PHE A 239 -11.04 -9.92 -21.31
N PRO A 240 -10.03 -10.59 -21.90
CA PRO A 240 -10.20 -11.91 -22.49
C PRO A 240 -10.78 -12.89 -21.46
N ASP A 241 -11.17 -14.10 -21.84
CA ASP A 241 -11.84 -15.06 -20.93
C ASP A 241 -10.98 -15.34 -19.67
N THR A 242 -11.22 -14.54 -18.65
CA THR A 242 -10.26 -14.28 -17.57
C THR A 242 -10.69 -15.04 -16.33
N VAL A 243 -11.90 -15.59 -16.26
CA VAL A 243 -12.25 -16.50 -15.17
C VAL A 243 -11.41 -17.79 -15.22
N GLY A 244 -11.04 -18.26 -16.42
CA GLY A 244 -10.14 -19.41 -16.59
C GLY A 244 -8.64 -19.11 -16.54
N VAL A 245 -8.23 -17.83 -16.62
CA VAL A 245 -6.81 -17.39 -16.76
C VAL A 245 -6.37 -16.41 -15.64
N LEU A 246 -7.32 -15.72 -15.00
CA LEU A 246 -7.16 -14.72 -13.95
C LEU A 246 -7.72 -15.16 -12.59
N ALA A 247 -8.63 -16.14 -12.50
CA ALA A 247 -8.82 -16.79 -11.21
C ALA A 247 -7.49 -17.45 -10.84
N PRO A 248 -6.94 -17.23 -9.63
CA PRO A 248 -5.71 -17.91 -9.24
C PRO A 248 -5.91 -19.41 -9.44
N ASN A 249 -5.00 -20.11 -10.13
CA ASN A 249 -5.07 -21.57 -10.23
C ASN A 249 -5.14 -22.21 -8.83
N THR A 250 -4.64 -21.48 -7.84
CA THR A 250 -4.66 -21.75 -6.40
C THR A 250 -6.05 -21.72 -5.75
N TYR A 251 -7.02 -20.97 -6.28
CA TYR A 251 -8.41 -21.05 -5.81
C TYR A 251 -8.99 -22.45 -6.08
N TYR A 252 -8.59 -23.06 -7.20
CA TYR A 252 -8.96 -24.44 -7.53
C TYR A 252 -8.02 -25.48 -6.88
N SER A 253 -6.74 -25.18 -6.66
CA SER A 253 -5.79 -26.16 -6.08
C SER A 253 -6.07 -26.49 -4.61
N ASN A 254 -6.45 -25.50 -3.80
CA ASN A 254 -6.68 -25.71 -2.36
C ASN A 254 -8.04 -26.36 -2.07
N VAL A 255 -9.01 -26.22 -2.98
CA VAL A 255 -10.28 -26.97 -2.90
C VAL A 255 -10.07 -28.45 -3.23
N ILE A 256 -9.17 -28.77 -4.17
CA ILE A 256 -8.87 -30.17 -4.53
C ILE A 256 -8.03 -30.88 -3.46
N GLN A 257 -7.15 -30.18 -2.74
CA GLN A 257 -6.38 -30.78 -1.65
C GLN A 257 -7.22 -31.10 -0.41
N ASN A 258 -8.31 -30.36 -0.15
CA ASN A 258 -9.26 -30.66 0.92
C ASN A 258 -10.34 -31.70 0.53
N GLN A 259 -10.21 -32.34 -0.63
CA GLN A 259 -11.10 -33.40 -1.12
C GLN A 259 -10.38 -34.74 -1.33
N ARG A 260 -9.18 -34.92 -0.78
CA ARG A 260 -8.46 -36.20 -0.76
C ARG A 260 -8.17 -36.67 0.65
#